data_AF-A0A1F4VK76-F1
#
_entry.id   AF-A0A1F4VK76-F1
#
_cell.length_a   1.000
_cell.length_b   1.000
_cell.length_c   1.000
_cell.angle_alpha   90.00
_cell.angle_beta   90.00
_cell.angle_gamma   90.00
#
_symmetry.space_group_name_H-M   'P 1'
#
loop_
_entity.id
_entity.type
_entity.pdbx_description
1 polymer ?
#
loop_
_entity_poly.entity_id
_entity_poly.type
_entity_poly.pdbx_seq_one_letter_code
_entity_poly.pdbx_strand_id
1 'polypeptide(L)'
;MELETCCITNARNLLKEAERMLKRKKYALATFFAITSLEESQKLGLLNMYGAKHITNKEFNEYWTQHVTKYRVPEARMRVVIDTKTNPEMKLVLGSKEEAKKIFDERNNCLYADFSENTIISPQKIKVTTAIDYINRANKELRSAIMLKTLADKVRKHLRSS
;
A
#
# COMPACT_ATOMS: atom_id res chain seq x y z
N MET A 1 16.75 13.55 1.77
CA MET A 1 16.13 12.38 1.09
C MET A 1 14.66 12.70 0.89
N GLU A 2 14.15 12.66 -0.34
CA GLU A 2 12.73 12.97 -0.61
C GLU A 2 11.82 11.91 0.03
N LEU A 3 10.71 12.32 0.66
CA LEU A 3 9.75 11.43 1.35
C LEU A 3 9.29 10.26 0.46
N GLU A 4 9.12 10.51 -0.83
CA GLU A 4 8.80 9.50 -1.85
C GLU A 4 9.81 8.35 -1.89
N THR A 5 11.10 8.68 -1.80
CA THR A 5 12.19 7.71 -1.80
C THR A 5 12.20 6.89 -0.50
N CYS A 6 11.85 7.52 0.63
CA CYS A 6 11.69 6.82 1.91
C CYS A 6 10.55 5.79 1.84
N CYS A 7 9.39 6.17 1.32
CA CYS A 7 8.24 5.25 1.16
C CYS A 7 8.60 4.02 0.32
N ILE A 8 9.24 4.22 -0.85
CA ILE A 8 9.65 3.13 -1.73
C ILE A 8 10.69 2.23 -1.05
N THR A 9 11.65 2.83 -0.34
CA THR A 9 12.73 2.07 0.34
C THR A 9 12.15 1.23 1.48
N ASN A 10 11.27 1.81 2.30
CA ASN A 10 10.58 1.08 3.36
C ASN A 10 9.75 -0.06 2.80
N ALA A 11 8.94 0.20 1.77
CA ALA A 11 8.12 -0.81 1.12
C ALA A 11 8.97 -1.98 0.57
N ARG A 12 10.10 -1.69 -0.09
CA ARG A 12 11.06 -2.71 -0.58
C ARG A 12 11.64 -3.54 0.55
N ASN A 13 12.05 -2.91 1.64
CA ASN A 13 12.67 -3.61 2.77
C ASN A 13 11.65 -4.53 3.46
N LEU A 14 10.43 -4.04 3.68
CA LEU A 14 9.33 -4.84 4.24
C LEU A 14 8.97 -6.02 3.33
N LEU A 15 8.93 -5.82 2.02
CA LEU A 15 8.65 -6.90 1.07
C LEU A 15 9.72 -7.99 1.08
N LYS A 16 11.00 -7.59 1.16
CA LYS A 16 12.11 -8.54 1.33
C LYS A 16 11.98 -9.34 2.63
N GLU A 17 11.58 -8.70 3.73
CA GLU A 17 11.30 -9.40 4.98
C GLU A 17 10.11 -10.35 4.86
N ALA A 18 9.04 -9.96 4.17
CA ALA A 18 7.90 -10.84 3.88
C ALA A 18 8.34 -12.12 3.15
N GLU A 19 9.14 -11.99 2.09
CA GLU A 19 9.69 -13.12 1.33
C GLU A 19 10.61 -14.01 2.18
N ARG A 20 11.43 -13.41 3.06
CA ARG A 20 12.27 -14.15 4.01
C ARG A 20 11.43 -14.94 5.01
N MET A 21 10.37 -14.34 5.54
CA MET A 21 9.46 -15.02 6.47
C MET A 21 8.70 -16.15 5.78
N LEU A 22 8.25 -15.96 4.53
CA LEU A 22 7.61 -17.01 3.74
C LEU A 22 8.53 -18.22 3.55
N LYS A 23 9.79 -18.00 3.16
CA LYS A 23 10.81 -19.08 3.02
C LYS A 23 11.04 -19.83 4.33
N ARG A 24 10.92 -19.14 5.47
CA ARG A 24 11.03 -19.72 6.82
C ARG A 24 9.71 -20.33 7.34
N LYS A 25 8.68 -20.42 6.49
CA LYS A 25 7.32 -20.91 6.83
C LYS A 25 6.65 -20.12 7.97
N LYS A 26 7.04 -18.86 8.17
CA LYS A 26 6.45 -17.95 9.17
C LYS A 26 5.34 -17.12 8.51
N TYR A 27 4.22 -17.76 8.17
CA TYR A 27 3.21 -17.18 7.28
C TYR A 27 2.53 -15.92 7.85
N ALA A 28 2.20 -15.88 9.14
CA ALA A 28 1.66 -14.66 9.75
C ALA A 28 2.61 -13.47 9.64
N LEU A 29 3.90 -13.67 9.95
CA LEU A 29 4.90 -12.60 9.81
C LEU A 29 5.09 -12.22 8.33
N ALA A 30 5.05 -13.18 7.42
CA ALA A 30 5.09 -12.91 5.99
C ALA A 30 3.92 -12.03 5.54
N THR A 31 2.70 -12.38 5.96
CA THR A 31 1.48 -11.59 5.71
C THR A 31 1.56 -10.20 6.34
N PHE A 32 2.00 -10.10 7.59
CA PHE A 32 2.20 -8.82 8.27
C PHE A 32 3.10 -7.89 7.47
N PHE A 33 4.33 -8.34 7.17
CA PHE A 33 5.29 -7.54 6.42
C PHE A 33 4.81 -7.21 5.00
N ALA A 34 4.08 -8.12 4.35
CA ALA A 34 3.51 -7.86 3.03
C ALA A 34 2.43 -6.77 3.08
N ILE A 35 1.52 -6.81 4.06
CA ILE A 35 0.51 -5.76 4.23
C ILE A 35 1.17 -4.43 4.62
N THR A 36 2.18 -4.42 5.49
CA THR A 36 2.92 -3.19 5.83
C THR A 36 3.66 -2.63 4.62
N SER A 37 4.22 -3.48 3.75
CA SER A 37 4.86 -3.07 2.50
C SER A 37 3.87 -2.40 1.54
N LEU A 38 2.68 -3.00 1.41
CA LEU A 38 1.57 -2.48 0.63
C LEU A 38 1.14 -1.10 1.15
N GLU A 39 0.97 -0.97 2.45
CA GLU A 39 0.69 0.29 3.13
C GLU A 39 1.79 1.35 2.89
N GLU A 40 3.07 1.01 2.93
CA GLU A 40 4.15 1.98 2.63
C GLU A 40 4.16 2.40 1.16
N SER A 41 3.79 1.50 0.25
CA SER A 41 3.68 1.80 -1.19
C SER A 41 2.55 2.79 -1.48
N GLN A 42 1.42 2.64 -0.81
CA GLN A 42 0.24 3.50 -0.99
C GLN A 42 0.43 4.93 -0.48
N LYS A 43 1.36 5.17 0.47
CA LYS A 43 1.70 6.53 0.92
C LYS A 43 2.17 7.44 -0.21
N LEU A 44 2.70 6.88 -1.30
CA LEU A 44 3.12 7.67 -2.45
C LEU A 44 1.95 8.35 -3.15
N GLY A 45 0.79 7.67 -3.24
CA GLY A 45 -0.44 8.27 -3.79
C GLY A 45 -0.89 9.46 -2.94
N LEU A 46 -0.83 9.33 -1.61
CA LEU A 46 -1.17 10.39 -0.67
C LEU A 46 -0.22 11.60 -0.80
N LEU A 47 1.09 11.38 -0.92
CA LEU A 47 2.07 12.45 -1.18
C LEU A 47 1.77 13.20 -2.48
N ASN A 48 1.43 12.48 -3.54
CA ASN A 48 1.10 13.08 -4.83
C ASN A 48 -0.17 13.92 -4.75
N MET A 49 -1.24 13.42 -4.10
CA MET A 49 -2.48 14.17 -3.90
C MET A 49 -2.24 15.44 -3.08
N TYR A 50 -1.41 15.35 -2.04
CA TYR A 50 -1.05 16.49 -1.21
C TYR A 50 -0.22 17.53 -1.99
N GLY A 51 0.81 17.08 -2.71
CA GLY A 51 1.65 17.95 -3.54
C GLY A 51 0.86 18.64 -4.66
N ALA A 52 -0.16 17.97 -5.21
CA ALA A 52 -1.09 18.52 -6.21
C ALA A 52 -2.22 19.37 -5.60
N LYS A 53 -2.25 19.55 -4.27
CA LYS A 53 -3.28 20.30 -3.53
C LYS A 53 -4.71 19.76 -3.72
N HIS A 54 -4.86 18.46 -3.97
CA HIS A 54 -6.16 17.79 -4.04
C HIS A 54 -6.74 17.46 -2.65
N ILE A 55 -5.91 17.50 -1.61
CA ILE A 55 -6.31 17.31 -0.22
C ILE A 55 -5.69 18.41 0.64
N THR A 56 -6.37 18.73 1.74
CA THR A 56 -5.93 19.72 2.74
C THR A 56 -4.81 19.18 3.64
N ASN A 57 -4.09 20.07 4.32
CA ASN A 57 -3.11 19.68 5.34
C ASN A 57 -3.75 18.82 6.45
N LYS A 58 -5.01 19.12 6.81
CA LYS A 58 -5.74 18.37 7.83
C LYS A 58 -5.98 16.93 7.38
N GLU A 59 -6.51 16.74 6.17
CA GLU A 59 -6.73 15.41 5.58
C GLU A 59 -5.42 14.66 5.39
N PHE A 60 -4.37 15.33 4.92
CA PHE A 60 -3.06 14.73 4.79
C PHE A 60 -2.53 14.21 6.13
N ASN A 61 -2.56 15.02 7.19
CA ASN A 61 -2.09 14.62 8.52
C ASN A 61 -2.92 13.46 9.09
N GLU A 62 -4.24 13.49 8.89
CA GLU A 62 -5.13 12.41 9.29
C GLU A 62 -4.78 11.10 8.57
N TYR A 63 -4.60 11.14 7.25
CA TYR A 63 -4.34 9.95 6.44
C TYR A 63 -2.90 9.44 6.55
N TRP A 64 -1.94 10.33 6.78
CA TRP A 64 -0.52 9.99 6.87
C TRP A 64 -0.19 9.20 8.14
N THR A 65 -0.87 9.54 9.23
CA THR A 65 -0.65 8.96 10.57
C THR A 65 -1.45 7.69 10.81
N GLN A 66 -2.48 7.43 10.01
CA GLN A 66 -3.33 6.27 10.17
C GLN A 66 -2.92 5.09 9.26
N HIS A 67 -2.92 3.89 9.83
CA HIS A 67 -2.64 2.67 9.10
C HIS A 67 -3.84 2.14 8.28
N VAL A 68 -5.06 2.40 8.76
CA VAL A 68 -6.34 1.94 8.15
C VAL A 68 -6.64 2.67 6.83
N THR A 69 -6.10 3.88 6.69
CA THR A 69 -6.71 4.92 5.85
C THR A 69 -6.10 4.97 4.46
N LYS A 70 -5.11 4.12 4.17
CA LYS A 70 -4.40 4.06 2.89
C LYS A 70 -5.23 3.44 1.75
N TYR A 71 -6.43 2.96 2.09
CA TYR A 71 -7.52 2.57 1.19
C TYR A 71 -8.70 3.56 1.18
N ARG A 72 -8.72 4.52 2.12
CA ARG A 72 -9.73 5.61 2.23
C ARG A 72 -9.25 6.92 1.64
N VAL A 73 -7.94 7.16 1.60
CA VAL A 73 -7.36 7.97 0.53
C VAL A 73 -7.97 7.38 -0.73
N PRO A 74 -8.61 8.17 -1.59
CA PRO A 74 -9.02 7.67 -2.88
C PRO A 74 -7.88 6.82 -3.37
N GLU A 75 -8.10 5.50 -3.49
CA GLU A 75 -7.22 4.70 -4.29
C GLU A 75 -7.36 5.36 -5.67
N ALA A 76 -6.53 6.36 -5.94
CA ALA A 76 -5.95 6.55 -7.23
C ALA A 76 -5.07 5.32 -7.48
N ARG A 77 -5.65 4.11 -7.40
CA ARG A 77 -5.63 3.23 -8.54
C ARG A 77 -6.21 4.04 -9.69
N MET A 78 -5.40 4.95 -10.23
CA MET A 78 -5.42 5.23 -11.65
C MET A 78 -5.11 3.87 -12.30
N ARG A 79 -6.11 2.99 -12.36
CA ARG A 79 -6.17 2.07 -13.49
C ARG A 79 -6.43 3.01 -14.64
N VAL A 80 -5.35 3.38 -15.32
CA VAL A 80 -5.48 3.76 -16.72
C VAL A 80 -5.95 2.47 -17.39
N VAL A 81 -7.27 2.29 -17.48
CA VAL A 81 -7.84 1.36 -18.43
C VAL A 81 -7.66 2.06 -19.76
N ILE A 82 -6.51 1.82 -20.41
CA ILE A 82 -6.36 2.18 -21.81
C ILE A 82 -7.23 1.17 -22.56
N ASP A 83 -8.53 1.41 -22.60
CA ASP A 83 -9.37 0.78 -23.62
C ASP A 83 -8.97 1.42 -24.95
N THR A 84 -8.04 0.77 -25.63
CA THR A 84 -7.46 1.23 -26.90
C THR A 84 -8.48 1.29 -28.03
N LYS A 85 -9.75 0.92 -27.80
CA LYS A 85 -10.74 0.76 -28.86
C LYS A 85 -11.89 1.78 -28.85
N THR A 86 -12.25 2.42 -27.74
CA THR A 86 -13.55 3.16 -27.71
C THR A 86 -13.61 4.46 -26.91
N ASN A 87 -12.90 4.65 -25.80
CA ASN A 87 -12.76 5.97 -25.14
C ASN A 87 -11.82 5.89 -23.92
N PRO A 88 -10.77 6.72 -23.79
CA PRO A 88 -9.95 6.76 -22.59
C PRO A 88 -10.65 7.55 -21.48
N GLU A 89 -11.65 6.96 -20.82
CA GLU A 89 -12.20 7.53 -19.59
C GLU A 89 -11.34 7.15 -18.37
N MET A 90 -10.76 8.15 -17.70
CA MET A 90 -10.12 7.95 -16.40
C MET A 90 -11.20 7.73 -15.33
N LYS A 91 -11.40 6.48 -14.91
CA LYS A 91 -12.28 6.14 -13.77
C LYS A 91 -11.47 5.99 -12.50
N LEU A 92 -11.78 6.83 -11.50
CA LEU A 92 -11.30 6.69 -10.13
C LEU A 92 -12.09 5.59 -9.43
N VAL A 93 -11.43 4.51 -9.00
CA VAL A 93 -12.07 3.42 -8.24
C VAL A 93 -11.56 3.47 -6.81
N LEU A 94 -12.40 3.91 -5.89
CA LEU A 94 -12.11 3.95 -4.46
C LEU A 94 -12.20 2.53 -3.89
N GLY A 95 -11.22 2.13 -3.07
CA GLY A 95 -11.35 0.95 -2.21
C GLY A 95 -12.50 1.15 -1.21
N SER A 96 -13.25 0.09 -0.88
CA SER A 96 -14.34 0.21 0.08
C SER A 96 -13.82 0.29 1.52
N LYS A 97 -14.57 0.95 2.41
CA LYS A 97 -14.22 1.04 3.84
C LYS A 97 -14.15 -0.34 4.48
N GLU A 98 -14.96 -1.27 3.99
CA GLU A 98 -15.06 -2.64 4.43
C GLU A 98 -13.78 -3.42 4.06
N GLU A 99 -13.27 -3.26 2.84
CA GLU A 99 -12.01 -3.89 2.43
C GLU A 99 -10.83 -3.35 3.24
N ALA A 100 -10.78 -2.02 3.45
CA ALA A 100 -9.76 -1.36 4.25
C ALA A 100 -9.71 -1.92 5.69
N LYS A 101 -10.89 -2.04 6.32
CA LYS A 101 -11.03 -2.59 7.66
C LYS A 101 -10.59 -4.05 7.70
N LYS A 102 -11.01 -4.86 6.72
CA LYS A 102 -10.61 -6.27 6.63
C LYS A 102 -9.10 -6.46 6.57
N ILE A 103 -8.41 -5.67 5.72
CA ILE A 103 -6.95 -5.76 5.58
C ILE A 103 -6.24 -5.31 6.86
N PHE A 104 -6.76 -4.26 7.52
CA PHE A 104 -6.23 -3.79 8.79
C PHE A 104 -6.39 -4.83 9.91
N ASP A 105 -7.58 -5.43 10.03
CA ASP A 105 -7.87 -6.48 11.00
C ASP A 105 -6.97 -7.69 10.73
N GLU A 106 -6.82 -8.11 9.48
CA GLU A 106 -5.97 -9.24 9.08
C GLU A 106 -4.49 -8.99 9.39
N ARG A 107 -3.99 -7.77 9.18
CA ARG A 107 -2.64 -7.37 9.58
C ARG A 107 -2.45 -7.41 11.09
N ASN A 108 -3.40 -6.90 11.87
CA ASN A 108 -3.30 -6.91 13.32
C ASN A 108 -3.41 -8.33 13.89
N ASN A 109 -4.22 -9.20 13.28
CA ASN A 109 -4.29 -10.62 13.60
C ASN A 109 -2.95 -11.34 13.35
N CYS A 110 -2.07 -10.80 12.50
CA CYS A 110 -0.72 -11.30 12.33
C CYS A 110 0.25 -10.87 13.45
N LEU A 111 -0.07 -9.79 14.17
CA LEU A 111 0.74 -9.22 15.26
C LEU A 111 0.39 -9.79 16.63
N TYR A 112 -0.87 -10.20 16.82
CA TYR A 112 -1.44 -10.43 18.14
C TYR A 112 -2.03 -11.84 18.28
N ALA A 113 -1.56 -12.54 19.32
CA ALA A 113 -2.49 -13.12 20.27
C ALA A 113 -3.35 -11.97 20.84
N ASP A 114 -4.67 -12.10 20.80
CA ASP A 114 -5.57 -11.05 21.27
C ASP A 114 -5.44 -10.92 22.79
N PHE A 115 -4.87 -9.79 23.26
CA PHE A 115 -4.71 -9.52 24.69
C PHE A 115 -5.99 -9.02 25.36
N SER A 116 -7.03 -8.67 24.59
CA SER A 116 -8.33 -8.28 25.13
C SER A 116 -9.21 -9.49 25.43
N GLU A 117 -9.04 -10.59 24.69
CA GLU A 117 -9.83 -11.82 24.84
C GLU A 117 -9.06 -13.01 25.44
N ASN A 118 -7.83 -12.81 25.96
CA ASN A 118 -7.00 -13.88 26.52
C ASN A 118 -6.85 -15.09 25.56
N THR A 119 -7.02 -14.88 24.26
CA THR A 119 -7.02 -15.92 23.23
C THR A 119 -5.89 -15.67 22.26
N ILE A 120 -4.96 -16.61 22.20
CA ILE A 120 -3.95 -16.64 21.16
C ILE A 120 -4.66 -17.00 19.86
N ILE A 121 -4.98 -16.01 19.01
CA ILE A 121 -5.23 -16.27 17.61
C ILE A 121 -3.90 -16.76 17.05
N SER A 122 -3.74 -18.07 17.00
CA SER A 122 -2.46 -18.65 16.61
C SER A 122 -2.04 -18.11 15.23
N PRO A 123 -0.82 -17.56 15.10
CA PRO A 123 -0.19 -17.25 13.82
C PRO A 123 -0.26 -18.40 12.79
N GLN A 124 -0.49 -19.63 13.25
CA GLN A 124 -0.66 -20.84 12.42
C GLN A 124 -1.99 -20.90 11.66
N LYS A 125 -2.98 -20.05 11.99
CA LYS A 125 -4.24 -19.97 11.21
C LYS A 125 -4.08 -19.24 9.88
N ILE A 126 -3.05 -18.41 9.73
CA ILE A 126 -2.74 -17.75 8.45
C ILE A 126 -2.24 -18.80 7.47
N LYS A 127 -3.00 -18.99 6.39
CA LYS A 127 -2.64 -19.94 5.32
C LYS A 127 -1.46 -19.41 4.52
N VAL A 128 -0.65 -20.34 4.00
CA VAL A 128 0.43 -19.99 3.06
C VAL A 128 -0.08 -19.23 1.83
N THR A 129 -1.28 -19.57 1.35
CA THR A 129 -1.94 -18.89 0.22
C THR A 129 -2.18 -17.41 0.53
N THR A 130 -2.66 -17.09 1.74
CA THR A 130 -2.86 -15.72 2.20
C THR A 130 -1.56 -14.92 2.16
N ALA A 131 -0.46 -15.49 2.65
CA ALA A 131 0.84 -14.83 2.63
C ALA A 131 1.33 -14.57 1.20
N ILE A 132 1.19 -15.56 0.31
CA ILE A 132 1.55 -15.43 -1.11
C ILE A 132 0.71 -14.35 -1.79
N ASP A 133 -0.60 -14.33 -1.55
CA ASP A 133 -1.53 -13.35 -2.15
C ASP A 133 -1.15 -11.92 -1.76
N TYR A 134 -0.86 -11.68 -0.47
CA TYR A 134 -0.42 -10.36 -0.02
C TYR A 134 0.97 -9.98 -0.52
N ILE A 135 1.91 -10.92 -0.61
CA ILE A 135 3.23 -10.66 -1.22
C ILE A 135 3.08 -10.27 -2.70
N ASN A 136 2.20 -10.95 -3.44
CA ASN A 136 1.92 -10.63 -4.84
C ASN A 136 1.23 -9.25 -4.98
N ARG A 137 0.27 -8.95 -4.10
CA ARG A 137 -0.39 -7.64 -4.06
C ARG A 137 0.60 -6.52 -3.74
N ALA A 138 1.44 -6.69 -2.72
CA ALA A 138 2.47 -5.73 -2.34
C ALA A 138 3.51 -5.53 -3.46
N ASN A 139 3.95 -6.61 -4.12
CA ASN A 139 4.81 -6.53 -5.31
C ASN A 139 4.19 -5.68 -6.42
N LYS A 140 2.91 -5.91 -6.73
CA LYS A 140 2.20 -5.17 -7.77
C LYS A 140 2.12 -3.68 -7.43
N GLU A 141 1.71 -3.34 -6.22
CA GLU A 141 1.55 -1.94 -5.81
C GLU A 141 2.90 -1.22 -5.68
N LEU A 142 3.95 -1.89 -5.23
CA LEU A 142 5.31 -1.33 -5.22
C LEU A 142 5.82 -1.00 -6.63
N ARG A 143 5.55 -1.86 -7.62
CA ARG A 143 5.88 -1.58 -9.03
C ARG A 143 5.12 -0.36 -9.54
N SER A 144 3.82 -0.27 -9.26
CA SER A 144 3.00 0.89 -9.59
C SER A 144 3.54 2.18 -8.95
N ALA A 145 3.92 2.12 -7.67
CA ALA A 145 4.49 3.27 -6.95
C ALA A 145 5.81 3.74 -7.57
N ILE A 146 6.72 2.82 -7.90
CA ILE A 146 7.99 3.16 -8.58
C ILE A 146 7.74 3.81 -9.94
N MET A 147 6.77 3.30 -10.71
CA MET A 147 6.38 3.88 -12.00
C MET A 147 5.81 5.29 -11.83
N LEU A 148 4.91 5.49 -10.86
CA LEU A 148 4.33 6.81 -10.54
C LEU A 148 5.41 7.83 -10.16
N LYS A 149 6.36 7.46 -9.29
CA LYS A 149 7.49 8.35 -8.95
C LYS A 149 8.28 8.74 -10.20
N THR A 150 8.60 7.74 -11.03
CA THR A 150 9.40 7.96 -12.25
C THR A 150 8.69 8.91 -13.22
N LEU A 151 7.37 8.77 -13.37
CA LEU A 151 6.56 9.67 -14.19
C LEU A 151 6.53 11.09 -13.60
N ALA A 152 6.28 11.21 -12.28
CA ALA A 152 6.26 12.50 -11.60
C ALA A 152 7.61 13.25 -11.73
N ASP A 153 8.73 12.55 -11.56
CA ASP A 153 10.07 13.13 -11.71
C ASP A 153 10.33 13.64 -13.14
N LYS A 154 9.90 12.87 -14.15
CA LYS A 154 10.01 13.29 -15.56
C LYS A 154 9.19 14.54 -15.86
N VAL A 155 7.94 14.59 -15.39
CA VAL A 155 7.07 15.76 -15.56
C VAL A 155 7.66 16.99 -14.86
N ARG A 156 8.11 16.85 -13.61
CA ARG A 156 8.77 17.94 -12.86
C ARG A 156 10.01 18.46 -13.58
N LYS A 157 10.83 17.57 -14.15
CA LYS A 157 12.02 17.96 -14.92
C LYS A 157 11.64 18.76 -16.17
N HIS A 158 10.63 18.31 -16.91
CA HIS A 158 10.17 18.99 -18.12
C HIS A 158 9.60 20.40 -17.83
N LEU A 159 8.81 20.54 -16.76
CA LEU A 159 8.26 21.82 -16.32
C LEU A 159 9.31 22.81 -15.82
N ARG A 160 10.48 22.34 -15.37
CA ARG A 160 11.60 23.21 -14.94
C ARG A 160 12.54 23.59 -16.09
N SER A 161 12.51 22.85 -17.19
CA SER A 161 13.29 23.14 -18.40
C SER A 161 12.53 23.94 -19.45
N SER A 162 11.27 24.30 -19.18
CA SER A 162 10.40 25.14 -20.01
C SER A 162 10.22 26.49 -19.34
#